data_AF-A0AAD9EHC3-F1
#
_entry.id   AF-A0AAD9EHC3-F1
#
_cell.length_a   1.000
_cell.length_b   1.000
_cell.length_c   1.000
_cell.angle_alpha   90.00
_cell.angle_beta   90.00
_cell.angle_gamma   90.00
#
_symmetry.space_group_name_H-M   'P 1'
#
loop_
_entity.id
_entity.type
_entity.pdbx_description
1 polymer ?
#
loop_
_entity_poly.entity_id
_entity_poly.type
_entity_poly.pdbx_seq_one_letter_code
_entity_poly.pdbx_strand_id
1 'polypeptide(L)'
;MSSPTNSQNPSTPPTHDRARDQYRHSQTMTKPEVFFYAERLTELTRLKCFHGHLTPVSRGYPRPASCPRCYYLVQDMAELFYQTCPGDWQGDGAFLKECLKAAAWGNTNPDVTIDIGAFVSYRWKLILLADQLIKDLGLPVPGNQMCAMWNEYVWRGGVLHNLEGFWEKYHWVWDIFAHDHRMPEASPEQGPDFERFRRYLAASVMQADLPFKPTLAMIDRVVDYVGRAKNGDADFRLRWQRF
;
A
#
# COMPACT_ATOMS: atom_id res chain seq x y z
N MET A 1 49.77 -16.76 41.62
CA MET A 1 48.32 -16.66 41.83
C MET A 1 47.93 -15.20 41.72
N SER A 2 46.79 -14.95 41.05
CA SER A 2 46.12 -13.66 40.82
C SER A 2 46.57 -12.86 39.59
N SER A 3 45.86 -13.07 38.46
CA SER A 3 45.64 -12.09 37.40
C SER A 3 44.19 -11.59 37.50
N PRO A 4 43.89 -10.29 37.26
CA PRO A 4 42.52 -9.79 37.22
C PRO A 4 41.94 -9.93 35.81
N THR A 5 40.73 -10.47 35.73
CA THR A 5 39.91 -10.56 34.51
C THR A 5 39.27 -9.21 34.19
N ASN A 6 39.58 -8.70 32.99
CA ASN A 6 38.97 -7.51 32.41
C ASN A 6 37.67 -7.94 31.71
N SER A 7 36.51 -7.52 32.22
CA SER A 7 35.20 -7.74 31.61
C SER A 7 34.88 -6.59 30.66
N GLN A 8 34.90 -6.85 29.36
CA GLN A 8 34.37 -5.94 28.34
C GLN A 8 32.84 -6.10 28.25
N ASN A 9 32.11 -5.03 28.53
CA ASN A 9 30.68 -4.91 28.21
C ASN A 9 30.48 -4.90 26.69
N PRO A 10 29.59 -5.73 26.12
CA PRO A 10 29.16 -5.57 24.74
C PRO A 10 28.17 -4.41 24.66
N SER A 11 28.48 -3.47 23.77
CA SER A 11 27.71 -2.29 23.42
C SER A 11 26.34 -2.68 22.87
N THR A 12 25.29 -2.09 23.42
CA THR A 12 23.91 -2.14 22.90
C THR A 12 23.83 -1.49 21.51
N PRO A 13 23.09 -2.05 20.52
CA PRO A 13 22.98 -1.42 19.21
C PRO A 13 21.97 -0.25 19.21
N PRO A 14 22.20 0.82 18.43
CA PRO A 14 21.37 2.01 18.39
C PRO A 14 20.24 1.83 17.36
N THR A 15 19.09 1.28 17.77
CA THR A 15 17.97 1.03 16.84
C THR A 15 16.77 1.96 17.04
N HIS A 16 16.70 2.69 18.16
CA HIS A 16 15.50 3.43 18.53
C HIS A 16 15.45 4.88 17.99
N ASP A 17 16.60 5.53 17.78
CA ASP A 17 16.65 6.91 17.27
C ASP A 17 16.43 6.99 15.74
N ARG A 18 16.94 6.01 14.99
CA ARG A 18 16.84 5.97 13.52
C ARG A 18 15.39 5.88 13.01
N ALA A 19 14.55 5.10 13.69
CA ALA A 19 13.14 4.94 13.34
C ALA A 19 12.32 6.21 13.59
N ARG A 20 12.73 7.04 14.56
CA ARG A 20 12.04 8.28 14.93
C ARG A 20 12.34 9.41 13.94
N ASP A 21 13.58 9.49 13.47
CA ASP A 21 14.02 10.45 12.46
C ASP A 21 13.43 10.16 11.08
N GLN A 22 13.32 8.88 10.69
CA GLN A 22 12.71 8.48 9.42
C GLN A 22 11.19 8.76 9.36
N TYR A 23 10.46 8.66 10.49
CA TYR A 23 9.04 9.01 10.56
C TYR A 23 8.78 10.51 10.39
N ARG A 24 9.69 11.38 10.89
CA ARG A 24 9.62 12.83 10.60
C ARG A 24 9.98 13.14 9.16
N HIS A 25 10.90 12.38 8.58
CA HIS A 25 11.30 12.53 7.18
C HIS A 25 10.16 12.20 6.21
N SER A 26 9.38 11.14 6.44
CA SER A 26 8.24 10.79 5.56
C SER A 26 7.11 11.83 5.55
N GLN A 27 6.97 12.63 6.61
CA GLN A 27 6.01 13.75 6.64
C GLN A 27 6.53 15.02 5.95
N THR A 28 7.81 15.06 5.57
CA THR A 28 8.48 16.25 5.01
C THR A 28 9.10 16.00 3.63
N MET A 29 8.87 14.83 3.02
CA MET A 29 9.44 14.47 1.74
C MET A 29 9.07 15.46 0.63
N THR A 30 10.08 15.85 -0.12
CA THR A 30 9.92 16.69 -1.31
C THR A 30 9.39 15.86 -2.48
N LYS A 31 8.68 16.50 -3.44
CA LYS A 31 8.18 15.81 -4.65
C LYS A 31 9.25 14.96 -5.37
N PRO A 32 10.51 15.42 -5.56
CA PRO A 32 11.55 14.63 -6.22
C PRO A 32 11.92 13.34 -5.47
N GLU A 33 11.93 13.37 -4.13
CA GLU A 33 12.22 12.18 -3.33
C GLU A 33 11.12 11.12 -3.52
N VAL A 34 9.85 11.52 -3.45
CA VAL A 34 8.70 10.62 -3.68
C VAL A 34 8.79 9.91 -5.02
N PHE A 35 9.19 10.60 -6.09
CA PHE A 35 9.37 9.98 -7.41
C PHE A 35 10.48 8.93 -7.42
N PHE A 36 11.60 9.20 -6.75
CA PHE A 36 12.69 8.22 -6.62
C PHE A 36 12.25 6.95 -5.86
N TYR A 37 11.54 7.11 -4.73
CA TYR A 37 10.98 5.98 -3.97
C TYR A 37 9.96 5.18 -4.79
N ALA A 38 9.13 5.86 -5.58
CA ALA A 38 8.14 5.23 -6.44
C ALA A 38 8.76 4.44 -7.61
N GLU A 39 9.78 5.00 -8.27
CA GLU A 39 10.51 4.31 -9.33
C GLU A 39 11.22 3.07 -8.79
N ARG A 40 11.90 3.21 -7.65
CA ARG A 40 12.61 2.08 -7.02
C ARG A 40 11.65 0.97 -6.61
N LEU A 41 10.52 1.31 -5.99
CA LEU A 41 9.53 0.30 -5.60
C LEU A 41 8.88 -0.37 -6.82
N THR A 42 8.69 0.37 -7.91
CA THR A 42 8.23 -0.19 -9.20
C THR A 42 9.23 -1.17 -9.79
N GLU A 43 10.53 -0.88 -9.70
CA GLU A 43 11.58 -1.80 -10.13
C GLU A 43 11.58 -3.08 -9.28
N LEU A 44 11.53 -2.94 -7.95
CA LEU A 44 11.57 -4.06 -7.01
C LEU A 44 10.37 -5.00 -7.18
N THR A 45 9.16 -4.46 -7.36
CA THR A 45 7.94 -5.26 -7.60
C THR A 45 7.95 -6.04 -8.92
N ARG A 46 8.84 -5.70 -9.86
CA ARG A 46 9.02 -6.43 -11.12
C ARG A 46 10.02 -7.57 -11.02
N LEU A 47 10.86 -7.59 -9.99
CA LEU A 47 11.87 -8.62 -9.82
C LEU A 47 11.23 -9.93 -9.35
N LYS A 48 11.20 -10.92 -10.24
CA LYS A 48 10.76 -12.28 -9.91
C LYS A 48 11.94 -13.11 -9.42
N CYS A 49 11.75 -13.82 -8.32
CA CYS A 49 12.68 -14.85 -7.85
C CYS A 49 12.53 -16.08 -8.78
N PHE A 50 13.60 -16.53 -9.45
CA PHE A 50 13.57 -17.75 -10.29
C PHE A 50 13.66 -19.04 -9.47
N HIS A 51 14.03 -18.93 -8.20
CA HIS A 51 13.84 -20.02 -7.23
C HIS A 51 12.35 -20.06 -6.96
N GLY A 52 11.67 -21.08 -7.51
CA GLY A 52 10.22 -21.21 -7.56
C GLY A 52 9.53 -20.66 -6.31
N HIS A 53 8.45 -19.89 -6.55
CA HIS A 53 7.62 -19.30 -5.50
C HIS A 53 7.50 -20.24 -4.31
N LEU A 54 7.73 -19.67 -3.13
CA LEU A 54 7.39 -20.27 -1.85
C LEU A 54 6.09 -21.05 -2.03
N THR A 55 6.19 -22.37 -2.06
CA THR A 55 5.01 -23.22 -2.02
C THR A 55 4.21 -22.80 -0.79
N PRO A 56 2.89 -22.69 -0.86
CA PRO A 56 2.08 -22.38 0.32
C PRO A 56 2.35 -23.47 1.35
N VAL A 57 3.10 -23.12 2.41
CA VAL A 57 3.38 -24.05 3.50
C VAL A 57 2.25 -23.93 4.50
N SER A 58 1.52 -25.03 4.60
CA SER A 58 0.68 -25.44 5.71
C SER A 58 1.21 -24.93 7.06
N ARG A 59 0.45 -24.05 7.71
CA ARG A 59 0.48 -23.72 9.15
C ARG A 59 1.88 -23.59 9.78
N GLY A 60 2.28 -22.33 9.99
CA GLY A 60 3.20 -21.96 11.05
C GLY A 60 4.61 -21.65 10.55
N TYR A 61 5.02 -20.41 10.80
CA TYR A 61 6.33 -19.79 10.55
C TYR A 61 6.58 -19.32 9.10
N PRO A 62 6.70 -17.99 8.88
CA PRO A 62 7.38 -17.50 7.70
C PRO A 62 8.85 -17.91 7.85
N ARG A 63 9.30 -18.88 7.06
CA ARG A 63 10.75 -19.00 6.87
C ARG A 63 11.21 -17.75 6.12
N PRO A 64 12.39 -17.19 6.44
CA PRO A 64 13.03 -16.26 5.52
C PRO A 64 13.02 -16.89 4.12
N ALA A 65 12.78 -16.09 3.09
CA ALA A 65 12.79 -16.56 1.72
C ALA A 65 13.99 -17.51 1.55
N SER A 66 13.76 -18.71 1.01
CA SER A 66 14.81 -19.73 0.85
C SER A 66 16.03 -19.18 0.07
N CYS A 67 15.81 -18.12 -0.71
CA CYS A 67 16.83 -17.30 -1.33
C CYS A 67 17.11 -16.02 -0.50
N PRO A 68 18.35 -15.82 -0.01
CA PRO A 68 18.77 -14.59 0.68
C PRO A 68 18.50 -13.31 -0.12
N ARG A 69 18.63 -13.37 -1.45
CA ARG A 69 18.32 -12.22 -2.32
C ARG A 69 16.86 -11.82 -2.23
N CYS A 70 15.95 -12.79 -2.20
CA CYS A 70 14.51 -12.54 -2.16
C CYS A 70 14.08 -12.06 -0.76
N TYR A 71 14.83 -12.46 0.29
CA TYR A 71 14.69 -11.86 1.62
C TYR A 71 15.04 -10.38 1.62
N TYR A 72 16.25 -9.98 1.18
CA TYR A 72 16.65 -8.56 1.13
C TYR A 72 15.75 -7.71 0.24
N LEU A 73 15.27 -8.26 -0.87
CA LEU A 73 14.33 -7.58 -1.76
C LEU A 73 13.01 -7.23 -1.04
N VAL A 74 12.47 -8.16 -0.25
CA VAL A 74 11.27 -7.90 0.55
C VAL A 74 11.54 -6.88 1.66
N GLN A 75 12.74 -6.87 2.25
CA GLN A 75 13.12 -5.83 3.22
C GLN A 75 13.11 -4.44 2.57
N ASP A 76 13.77 -4.29 1.41
CA ASP A 76 13.79 -3.03 0.67
C ASP A 76 12.36 -2.58 0.29
N MET A 77 11.54 -3.50 -0.22
CA MET A 77 10.14 -3.21 -0.57
C MET A 77 9.35 -2.75 0.64
N ALA A 78 9.50 -3.43 1.79
CA ALA A 78 8.82 -3.08 3.02
C ALA A 78 9.27 -1.71 3.55
N GLU A 79 10.58 -1.42 3.54
CA GLU A 79 11.12 -0.13 3.98
C GLU A 79 10.61 1.03 3.13
N LEU A 80 10.61 0.88 1.80
CA LEU A 80 10.12 1.92 0.90
C LEU A 80 8.60 2.10 1.04
N PHE A 81 7.83 1.01 1.07
CA PHE A 81 6.38 1.08 1.17
C PHE A 81 5.89 1.62 2.51
N TYR A 82 6.62 1.35 3.61
CA TYR A 82 6.34 1.90 4.94
C TYR A 82 6.27 3.44 4.97
N GLN A 83 6.98 4.09 4.06
CA GLN A 83 7.03 5.55 3.96
C GLN A 83 5.86 6.13 3.14
N THR A 84 5.05 5.27 2.51
CA THR A 84 3.89 5.66 1.71
C THR A 84 2.59 5.58 2.51
N CYS A 85 1.48 5.89 1.86
CA CYS A 85 0.12 5.79 2.38
C CYS A 85 -0.12 6.60 3.66
N PRO A 86 0.21 7.90 3.70
CA PRO A 86 0.01 8.72 4.90
C PRO A 86 -1.48 8.76 5.29
N GLY A 87 -1.75 8.49 6.57
CA GLY A 87 -3.11 8.42 7.12
C GLY A 87 -3.71 7.01 7.17
N ASP A 88 -3.19 6.05 6.40
CA ASP A 88 -3.75 4.69 6.36
C ASP A 88 -3.31 3.83 7.54
N TRP A 89 -2.25 4.24 8.23
CA TRP A 89 -1.63 3.46 9.30
C TRP A 89 -2.25 3.68 10.68
N GLN A 90 -3.52 4.06 10.72
CA GLN A 90 -4.32 4.24 11.93
C GLN A 90 -5.35 3.11 12.04
N GLY A 91 -5.88 2.85 13.25
CA GLY A 91 -6.84 1.76 13.47
C GLY A 91 -6.28 0.40 13.04
N ASP A 92 -7.04 -0.34 12.23
CA ASP A 92 -6.63 -1.66 11.70
C ASP A 92 -5.36 -1.60 10.85
N GLY A 93 -5.04 -0.44 10.27
CA GLY A 93 -3.79 -0.22 9.53
C GLY A 93 -2.54 -0.19 10.42
N ALA A 94 -2.68 0.00 11.73
CA ALA A 94 -1.56 -0.02 12.67
C ALA A 94 -0.89 -1.41 12.72
N PHE A 95 -1.69 -2.48 12.67
CA PHE A 95 -1.18 -3.85 12.67
C PHE A 95 -0.35 -4.16 11.42
N LEU A 96 -0.86 -3.78 10.24
CA LEU A 96 -0.14 -3.92 8.98
C LEU A 96 1.16 -3.12 8.94
N LYS A 97 1.16 -1.93 9.57
CA LYS A 97 2.36 -1.13 9.71
C LYS A 97 3.43 -1.83 10.55
N GLU A 98 3.04 -2.53 11.61
CA GLU A 98 3.97 -3.35 12.39
C GLU A 98 4.49 -4.56 11.59
N CYS A 99 3.69 -5.15 10.71
CA CYS A 99 4.14 -6.21 9.80
C CYS A 99 5.21 -5.72 8.81
N LEU A 100 4.98 -4.56 8.18
CA LEU A 100 5.95 -3.90 7.30
C LEU A 100 7.24 -3.53 8.03
N LYS A 101 7.10 -2.95 9.23
CA LYS A 101 8.18 -2.65 10.15
C LYS A 101 9.02 -3.90 10.47
N ALA A 102 8.36 -5.00 10.80
CA ALA A 102 9.05 -6.24 11.09
C ALA A 102 9.87 -6.73 9.89
N ALA A 103 9.27 -6.74 8.69
CA ALA A 103 9.97 -7.14 7.48
C ALA A 103 11.16 -6.22 7.13
N ALA A 104 10.95 -4.90 7.15
CA ALA A 104 11.98 -3.92 6.81
C ALA A 104 13.24 -4.05 7.68
N TRP A 105 13.06 -4.30 8.98
CA TRP A 105 14.18 -4.37 9.93
C TRP A 105 14.55 -5.80 10.35
N GLY A 106 14.09 -6.80 9.62
CA GLY A 106 14.50 -8.20 9.80
C GLY A 106 13.98 -8.88 11.06
N ASN A 107 12.89 -8.37 11.64
CA ASN A 107 12.18 -9.00 12.74
C ASN A 107 11.14 -10.00 12.23
N THR A 108 10.65 -10.85 13.12
CA THR A 108 9.57 -11.80 12.82
C THR A 108 8.28 -11.06 12.51
N ASN A 109 7.65 -11.38 11.37
CA ASN A 109 6.33 -10.86 11.02
C ASN A 109 5.29 -11.33 12.06
N PRO A 110 4.55 -10.42 12.73
CA PRO A 110 3.52 -10.79 13.68
C PRO A 110 2.33 -11.51 13.03
N ASP A 111 2.09 -11.34 11.72
CA ASP A 111 1.10 -12.13 10.97
C ASP A 111 1.79 -13.11 10.02
N VAL A 112 1.69 -14.41 10.32
CA VAL A 112 2.29 -15.46 9.50
C VAL A 112 1.50 -15.74 8.22
N THR A 113 0.31 -15.18 8.06
CA THR A 113 -0.57 -15.39 6.89
C THR A 113 -0.30 -14.38 5.77
N ILE A 114 0.28 -13.22 6.10
CA ILE A 114 0.58 -12.17 5.12
C ILE A 114 1.99 -12.38 4.56
N ASP A 115 2.09 -12.54 3.23
CA ASP A 115 3.34 -12.44 2.49
C ASP A 115 3.60 -10.96 2.19
N ILE A 116 4.61 -10.38 2.83
CA ILE A 116 4.93 -8.96 2.71
C ILE A 116 5.29 -8.56 1.27
N GLY A 117 5.96 -9.45 0.52
CA GLY A 117 6.26 -9.20 -0.88
C GLY A 117 4.98 -9.13 -1.73
N ALA A 118 4.05 -10.06 -1.51
CA ALA A 118 2.75 -10.07 -2.18
C ALA A 118 1.88 -8.87 -1.78
N PHE A 119 1.82 -8.56 -0.48
CA PHE A 119 1.12 -7.40 0.08
C PHE A 119 1.60 -6.09 -0.53
N VAL A 120 2.91 -5.83 -0.52
CA VAL A 120 3.48 -4.59 -1.07
C VAL A 120 3.26 -4.53 -2.58
N SER A 121 3.50 -5.64 -3.31
CA SER A 121 3.31 -5.67 -4.76
C SER A 121 1.87 -5.38 -5.17
N TYR A 122 0.91 -6.02 -4.51
CA TYR A 122 -0.51 -5.82 -4.78
C TYR A 122 -0.92 -4.36 -4.57
N ARG A 123 -0.60 -3.79 -3.39
CA ARG A 123 -0.97 -2.41 -3.07
C ARG A 123 -0.26 -1.40 -3.96
N TRP A 124 1.01 -1.62 -4.26
CA TRP A 124 1.77 -0.76 -5.16
C TRP A 124 1.21 -0.77 -6.58
N LYS A 125 0.84 -1.94 -7.10
CA LYS A 125 0.16 -2.04 -8.41
C LYS A 125 -1.17 -1.29 -8.43
N LEU A 126 -1.97 -1.37 -7.37
CA LEU A 126 -3.23 -0.60 -7.27
C LEU A 126 -2.99 0.91 -7.22
N ILE A 127 -1.97 1.36 -6.49
CA ILE A 127 -1.55 2.77 -6.48
C ILE A 127 -1.27 3.26 -7.90
N LEU A 128 -0.40 2.54 -8.64
CA LEU A 128 -0.04 2.90 -10.00
C LEU A 128 -1.24 2.84 -10.95
N LEU A 129 -2.10 1.83 -10.79
CA LEU A 129 -3.33 1.70 -11.57
C LEU A 129 -4.26 2.89 -11.35
N ALA A 130 -4.42 3.36 -10.11
CA ALA A 130 -5.27 4.50 -9.81
C ALA A 130 -4.76 5.78 -10.49
N ASP A 131 -3.47 6.08 -10.35
CA ASP A 131 -2.86 7.27 -10.95
C ASP A 131 -2.95 7.24 -12.49
N GLN A 132 -2.69 6.07 -13.10
CA GLN A 132 -2.80 5.87 -14.54
C GLN A 132 -4.24 6.02 -15.03
N LEU A 133 -5.21 5.40 -14.35
CA LEU A 133 -6.63 5.49 -14.69
C LEU A 133 -7.13 6.93 -14.63
N ILE A 134 -6.81 7.66 -13.56
CA ILE A 134 -7.22 9.07 -13.41
C ILE A 134 -6.71 9.90 -14.59
N LYS A 135 -5.43 9.70 -14.96
CA LYS A 135 -4.82 10.36 -16.12
C LYS A 135 -5.56 10.02 -17.41
N ASP A 136 -5.80 8.74 -17.68
CA ASP A 136 -6.38 8.27 -18.94
C ASP A 136 -7.86 8.66 -19.10
N LEU A 137 -8.59 8.78 -17.99
CA LEU A 137 -9.98 9.24 -17.99
C LEU A 137 -10.11 10.76 -17.91
N GLY A 138 -9.01 11.50 -17.76
CA GLY A 138 -9.01 12.96 -17.62
C GLY A 138 -9.66 13.44 -16.33
N LEU A 139 -9.58 12.64 -15.27
CA LEU A 139 -10.12 12.98 -13.96
C LEU A 139 -9.15 13.88 -13.17
N PRO A 140 -9.65 14.72 -12.25
CA PRO A 140 -8.79 15.52 -11.39
C PRO A 140 -8.07 14.63 -10.37
N VAL A 141 -6.81 14.95 -10.11
CA VAL A 141 -5.98 14.27 -9.12
C VAL A 141 -6.38 14.72 -7.71
N PRO A 142 -6.84 13.81 -6.82
CA PRO A 142 -7.20 14.14 -5.44
C PRO A 142 -6.13 14.94 -4.71
N GLY A 143 -6.45 16.19 -4.39
CA GLY A 143 -5.54 17.11 -3.69
C GLY A 143 -4.24 17.40 -4.44
N ASN A 144 -4.19 17.15 -5.76
CA ASN A 144 -2.99 17.23 -6.58
C ASN A 144 -1.83 16.36 -6.05
N GLN A 145 -2.17 15.22 -5.45
CA GLN A 145 -1.24 14.23 -4.92
C GLN A 145 -1.49 12.87 -5.55
N MET A 146 -0.41 12.16 -5.90
CA MET A 146 -0.51 10.77 -6.35
C MET A 146 -1.06 9.86 -5.25
N CYS A 147 -1.66 8.74 -5.63
CA CYS A 147 -2.31 7.80 -4.71
C CYS A 147 -1.41 7.38 -3.54
N ALA A 148 -0.12 7.14 -3.80
CA ALA A 148 0.87 6.74 -2.78
C ALA A 148 1.04 7.77 -1.63
N MET A 149 0.88 9.06 -1.93
CA MET A 149 1.15 10.15 -0.99
C MET A 149 -0.10 10.91 -0.58
N TRP A 150 -1.24 10.57 -1.17
CA TRP A 150 -2.50 11.22 -0.87
C TRP A 150 -2.87 11.03 0.60
N ASN A 151 -3.04 12.11 1.34
CA ASN A 151 -3.55 12.01 2.71
C ASN A 151 -5.02 12.39 2.71
N GLU A 152 -5.88 11.38 2.87
CA GLU A 152 -7.33 11.58 2.87
C GLU A 152 -7.73 12.62 3.92
N TYR A 153 -7.23 12.55 5.16
CA TYR A 153 -7.59 13.52 6.20
C TYR A 153 -7.23 14.97 5.84
N VAL A 154 -6.06 15.18 5.24
CA VAL A 154 -5.62 16.51 4.79
C VAL A 154 -6.48 16.99 3.62
N TRP A 155 -6.73 16.11 2.64
CA TRP A 155 -7.58 16.40 1.50
C TRP A 155 -9.00 16.76 1.93
N ARG A 156 -9.58 15.98 2.84
CA ARG A 156 -10.89 16.21 3.44
C ARG A 156 -10.97 17.61 4.06
N GLY A 157 -9.96 18.01 4.84
CA GLY A 157 -9.85 19.35 5.44
C GLY A 157 -9.88 20.49 4.41
N GLY A 158 -9.25 20.29 3.24
CA GLY A 158 -9.25 21.28 2.16
C GLY A 158 -10.57 21.39 1.38
N VAL A 159 -11.34 20.29 1.30
CA VAL A 159 -12.60 20.25 0.53
C VAL A 159 -13.82 20.60 1.39
N LEU A 160 -13.75 20.33 2.71
CA LEU A 160 -14.82 20.57 3.69
C LEU A 160 -15.42 21.98 3.68
N HIS A 161 -14.66 22.97 3.23
CA HIS A 161 -15.10 24.36 3.22
C HIS A 161 -15.92 24.77 1.99
N ASN A 162 -15.98 23.93 0.95
CA ASN A 162 -16.35 24.40 -0.38
C ASN A 162 -17.65 23.81 -0.96
N LEU A 163 -18.22 22.72 -0.43
CA LEU A 163 -19.32 22.03 -1.11
C LEU A 163 -20.32 21.37 -0.13
N GLU A 164 -21.56 21.88 -0.13
CA GLU A 164 -22.71 21.22 0.52
C GLU A 164 -23.03 19.89 -0.19
N GLY A 165 -23.37 18.84 0.57
CA GLY A 165 -23.70 17.53 0.00
C GLY A 165 -22.51 16.72 -0.54
N PHE A 166 -21.28 17.24 -0.42
CA PHE A 166 -20.08 16.60 -0.96
C PHE A 166 -19.85 15.22 -0.34
N TRP A 167 -20.08 15.11 0.97
CA TRP A 167 -19.79 13.89 1.71
C TRP A 167 -20.76 12.78 1.41
N GLU A 168 -22.04 13.09 1.31
CA GLU A 168 -23.09 12.17 0.92
C GLU A 168 -22.79 11.60 -0.47
N LYS A 169 -22.40 12.46 -1.41
CA LYS A 169 -22.03 12.03 -2.75
C LYS A 169 -20.70 11.24 -2.76
N TYR A 170 -19.69 11.64 -1.98
CA TYR A 170 -18.44 10.88 -1.85
C TYR A 170 -18.67 9.49 -1.28
N HIS A 171 -19.42 9.37 -0.19
CA HIS A 171 -19.77 8.10 0.42
C HIS A 171 -20.57 7.23 -0.54
N TRP A 172 -21.52 7.80 -1.27
CA TRP A 172 -22.26 7.10 -2.30
C TRP A 172 -21.35 6.53 -3.42
N VAL A 173 -20.40 7.32 -3.93
CA VAL A 173 -19.45 6.85 -4.96
C VAL A 173 -18.54 5.76 -4.38
N TRP A 174 -18.02 5.96 -3.18
CA TRP A 174 -17.17 4.97 -2.50
C TRP A 174 -17.93 3.66 -2.24
N ASP A 175 -19.18 3.72 -1.79
CA ASP A 175 -20.02 2.54 -1.55
C ASP A 175 -20.22 1.73 -2.84
N ILE A 176 -20.41 2.39 -3.99
CA ILE A 176 -20.49 1.69 -5.28
C ILE A 176 -19.17 0.94 -5.55
N PHE A 177 -18.02 1.59 -5.36
CA PHE A 177 -16.72 0.94 -5.55
C PHE A 177 -16.43 -0.16 -4.53
N ALA A 178 -16.89 -0.02 -3.28
CA ALA A 178 -16.70 -1.02 -2.23
C ALA A 178 -17.44 -2.34 -2.53
N HIS A 179 -18.57 -2.27 -3.24
CA HIS A 179 -19.44 -3.42 -3.48
C HIS A 179 -19.42 -3.95 -4.93
N ASP A 180 -18.69 -3.30 -5.85
CA ASP A 180 -18.59 -3.79 -7.23
C ASP A 180 -17.56 -4.92 -7.38
N HIS A 181 -18.04 -6.11 -7.74
CA HIS A 181 -17.24 -7.33 -7.96
C HIS A 181 -16.12 -7.22 -9.03
N ARG A 182 -16.17 -6.19 -9.88
CA ARG A 182 -15.10 -5.89 -10.85
C ARG A 182 -13.91 -5.20 -10.19
N MET A 183 -14.05 -4.65 -8.99
CA MET A 183 -12.93 -4.14 -8.20
C MET A 183 -12.02 -5.28 -7.73
N PRO A 184 -10.70 -5.06 -7.60
CA PRO A 184 -9.78 -6.07 -7.09
C PRO A 184 -10.07 -6.36 -5.61
N GLU A 185 -9.90 -7.61 -5.23
CA GLU A 185 -10.01 -8.09 -3.86
C GLU A 185 -8.65 -8.70 -3.49
N ALA A 186 -8.20 -8.47 -2.26
CA ALA A 186 -6.95 -9.06 -1.80
C ALA A 186 -7.14 -10.56 -1.49
N SER A 187 -6.15 -11.37 -1.88
CA SER A 187 -6.00 -12.74 -1.38
C SER A 187 -5.50 -12.74 0.07
N PRO A 188 -5.64 -13.87 0.80
CA PRO A 188 -5.13 -13.98 2.17
C PRO A 188 -3.66 -13.57 2.31
N GLU A 189 -2.81 -13.96 1.36
CA GLU A 189 -1.39 -13.65 1.36
C GLU A 189 -1.11 -12.16 1.11
N GLN A 190 -2.01 -11.47 0.42
CA GLN A 190 -1.93 -10.03 0.16
C GLN A 190 -2.50 -9.19 1.32
N GLY A 191 -3.00 -9.82 2.38
CA GLY A 191 -3.59 -9.17 3.54
C GLY A 191 -4.98 -8.60 3.28
N PRO A 192 -5.45 -7.62 4.08
CA PRO A 192 -6.77 -7.05 3.91
C PRO A 192 -6.82 -6.10 2.71
N ASP A 193 -8.05 -5.90 2.23
CA ASP A 193 -8.37 -5.02 1.12
C ASP A 193 -7.76 -3.62 1.26
N PHE A 194 -7.31 -3.10 0.11
CA PHE A 194 -6.63 -1.81 0.06
C PHE A 194 -7.63 -0.67 -0.18
N GLU A 195 -8.36 -0.32 0.88
CA GLU A 195 -9.43 0.68 0.84
C GLU A 195 -9.02 2.05 0.29
N ARG A 196 -7.75 2.44 0.41
CA ARG A 196 -7.24 3.68 -0.19
C ARG A 196 -7.50 3.73 -1.69
N PHE A 197 -7.32 2.63 -2.41
CA PHE A 197 -7.52 2.60 -3.85
C PHE A 197 -8.94 3.08 -4.21
N ARG A 198 -9.96 2.51 -3.55
CA ARG A 198 -11.37 2.85 -3.76
C ARG A 198 -11.67 4.29 -3.33
N ARG A 199 -11.17 4.69 -2.15
CA ARG A 199 -11.34 6.05 -1.61
C ARG A 199 -10.70 7.13 -2.50
N TYR A 200 -9.52 6.87 -3.04
CA TYR A 200 -8.81 7.78 -3.93
C TYR A 200 -9.54 7.95 -5.26
N LEU A 201 -10.03 6.86 -5.87
CA LEU A 201 -10.87 6.93 -7.07
C LEU A 201 -12.18 7.69 -6.81
N ALA A 202 -12.84 7.44 -5.68
CA ALA A 202 -14.05 8.15 -5.30
C ALA A 202 -13.78 9.66 -5.14
N ALA A 203 -12.69 10.02 -4.48
CA ALA A 203 -12.26 11.40 -4.32
C ALA A 203 -12.03 12.09 -5.68
N SER A 204 -11.46 11.38 -6.65
CA SER A 204 -11.19 11.90 -8.00
C SER A 204 -12.48 12.14 -8.79
N VAL A 205 -13.40 11.17 -8.80
CA VAL A 205 -14.73 11.32 -9.42
C VAL A 205 -15.50 12.48 -8.79
N MET A 206 -15.39 12.62 -7.48
CA MET A 206 -16.04 13.69 -6.72
C MET A 206 -15.48 15.07 -7.04
N GLN A 207 -14.15 15.21 -7.11
CA GLN A 207 -13.52 16.47 -7.48
C GLN A 207 -13.80 16.89 -8.93
N ALA A 208 -14.23 15.98 -9.79
CA ALA A 208 -14.65 16.32 -11.15
C ALA A 208 -15.95 17.14 -11.18
N ASP A 209 -16.67 17.19 -10.05
CA ASP A 209 -17.91 17.96 -9.84
C ASP A 209 -18.94 17.80 -10.97
N LEU A 210 -19.05 16.57 -11.46
CA LEU A 210 -19.95 16.25 -12.55
C LEU A 210 -21.42 16.23 -12.06
N PRO A 211 -22.41 16.57 -12.91
CA PRO A 211 -23.82 16.33 -12.59
C PRO A 211 -24.10 14.83 -12.37
N PHE A 212 -25.26 14.50 -11.78
CA PHE A 212 -25.57 13.12 -11.35
C PHE A 212 -25.44 12.06 -12.47
N LYS A 213 -26.11 12.25 -13.62
CA LYS A 213 -26.05 11.29 -14.74
C LYS A 213 -24.62 11.13 -15.31
N PRO A 214 -23.88 12.21 -15.60
CA PRO A 214 -22.47 12.11 -15.95
C PRO A 214 -21.58 11.46 -14.88
N THR A 215 -21.88 11.65 -13.59
CA THR A 215 -21.17 10.99 -12.49
C THR A 215 -21.34 9.47 -12.57
N LEU A 216 -22.57 8.98 -12.76
CA LEU A 216 -22.85 7.55 -12.96
C LEU A 216 -22.08 6.97 -14.16
N ALA A 217 -22.12 7.65 -15.30
CA ALA A 217 -21.39 7.21 -16.49
C ALA A 217 -19.87 7.20 -16.25
N MET A 218 -19.35 8.13 -15.44
CA MET A 218 -17.94 8.14 -15.06
C MET A 218 -17.60 6.97 -14.13
N ILE A 219 -18.43 6.68 -13.13
CA ILE A 219 -18.29 5.52 -12.24
C ILE A 219 -18.21 4.24 -13.08
N ASP A 220 -19.12 4.03 -14.02
CA ASP A 220 -19.10 2.85 -14.90
C ASP A 220 -17.79 2.75 -15.70
N ARG A 221 -17.30 3.87 -16.26
CA ARG A 221 -16.02 3.89 -16.98
C ARG A 221 -14.84 3.53 -16.08
N VAL A 222 -14.82 4.03 -14.84
CA VAL A 222 -13.80 3.69 -13.84
C VAL A 222 -13.85 2.19 -13.55
N VAL A 223 -15.02 1.66 -13.23
CA VAL A 223 -15.19 0.25 -12.89
C VAL A 223 -14.81 -0.66 -14.06
N ASP A 224 -15.21 -0.32 -15.28
CA ASP A 224 -14.85 -1.09 -16.47
C ASP A 224 -13.35 -1.06 -16.75
N TYR A 225 -12.69 0.09 -16.52
CA TYR A 225 -11.25 0.20 -16.63
C TYR A 225 -10.57 -0.76 -15.63
N VAL A 226 -10.98 -0.70 -14.38
CA VAL A 226 -10.43 -1.55 -13.31
C VAL A 226 -10.71 -3.02 -13.58
N GLY A 227 -11.93 -3.37 -14.02
CA GLY A 227 -12.30 -4.74 -14.37
C GLY A 227 -11.44 -5.32 -15.50
N ARG A 228 -11.10 -4.52 -16.52
CA ARG A 228 -10.14 -4.94 -17.56
C ARG A 228 -8.74 -5.16 -16.99
N ALA A 229 -8.26 -4.25 -16.14
CA ALA A 229 -6.95 -4.38 -15.49
C ALA A 229 -6.90 -5.63 -14.60
N LYS A 230 -7.96 -5.87 -13.81
CA LYS A 230 -8.15 -7.07 -12.99
C LYS A 230 -8.05 -8.34 -13.83
N ASN A 231 -8.71 -8.40 -14.98
CA ASN A 231 -8.67 -9.58 -15.85
C ASN A 231 -7.31 -9.80 -16.53
N GLY A 232 -6.54 -8.72 -16.72
CA GLY A 232 -5.22 -8.75 -17.38
C GLY A 232 -4.04 -9.08 -16.46
N ASP A 233 -4.16 -8.88 -15.14
CA ASP A 233 -3.08 -9.14 -14.17
C ASP A 233 -3.44 -10.30 -13.25
N ALA A 234 -2.53 -11.29 -13.11
CA ALA A 234 -2.75 -12.43 -12.22
C ALA A 234 -2.85 -12.02 -10.75
N ASP A 235 -2.12 -10.98 -10.33
CA ASP A 235 -2.07 -10.55 -8.93
C ASP A 235 -3.40 -9.94 -8.46
N PHE A 236 -4.27 -9.51 -9.39
CA PHE A 236 -5.61 -8.99 -9.08
C PHE A 236 -6.72 -10.05 -9.15
N ARG A 237 -6.42 -11.26 -9.63
CA ARG A 237 -7.40 -12.34 -9.83
C ARG A 237 -7.44 -13.37 -8.71
N LEU A 238 -6.55 -13.27 -7.73
CA LEU A 238 -6.46 -14.23 -6.63
C LEU A 238 -7.69 -14.11 -5.73
N ARG A 239 -8.71 -14.92 -6.00
CA ARG A 239 -9.89 -15.07 -5.13
C ARG A 239 -9.62 -16.09 -4.04
N TRP A 240 -10.28 -15.90 -2.90
CA TRP A 240 -10.55 -16.93 -1.91
C TRP A 240 -11.08 -18.20 -2.59
N GLN A 241 -10.25 -19.24 -2.71
CA GLN A 241 -10.76 -20.60 -2.85
C GLN A 241 -11.21 -21.01 -1.44
N ARG A 242 -12.49 -20.82 -1.15
CA ARG A 242 -13.11 -21.41 0.04
C ARG A 242 -12.96 -22.93 -0.06
N PHE A 243 -12.05 -23.50 0.73
CA PHE A 243 -12.11 -24.91 1.12
C PHE A 243 -13.14 -25.07 2.23
#